data_AF-A0A6J4TCE6-F1
#
_entry.id   AF-A0A6J4TCE6-F1
#
_cell.length_a   1.000
_cell.length_b   1.000
_cell.length_c   1.000
_cell.angle_alpha   90.00
_cell.angle_beta   90.00
_cell.angle_gamma   90.00
#
_symmetry.space_group_name_H-M   'P 1'
#
loop_
_entity.id
_entity.type
_entity.pdbx_description
1 polymer ?
#
loop_
_entity_poly.entity_id
_entity_poly.type
_entity_poly.pdbx_seq_one_letter_code
_entity_poly.pdbx_strand_id
1 'polypeptide(L)'
;KKGALLHYEPLRKIGELAFAKRNFDEIYFAELKDRFDIRDREIIINRMAIESTVLTLFIEGVYSLRGKTDISIQVPLSNIKSREDYLLKNKEGDAKGGASIFVRGTPGDDGNIKFKLDLFKKFRKKK
;
A
#
# COMPACT_ATOMS: atom_id res chain seq x y z
N LYS A 1 -19.73 0.58 -1.64
CA LYS A 1 -19.38 -0.45 -2.66
C LYS A 1 -18.36 -1.42 -2.04
N LYS A 2 -18.36 -2.73 -2.41
CA LYS A 2 -17.43 -3.75 -1.87
C LYS A 2 -16.29 -3.99 -2.87
N GLY A 3 -15.22 -3.19 -2.81
CA GLY A 3 -14.04 -3.41 -3.66
C GLY A 3 -13.36 -4.73 -3.28
N ALA A 4 -12.94 -5.51 -4.28
CA ALA A 4 -12.28 -6.79 -4.03
C ALA A 4 -11.21 -7.10 -5.08
N LEU A 5 -10.19 -7.86 -4.66
CA LEU A 5 -9.28 -8.58 -5.54
C LEU A 5 -9.54 -10.08 -5.34
N LEU A 6 -9.98 -10.75 -6.40
CA LEU A 6 -10.30 -12.17 -6.40
C LEU A 6 -9.22 -12.92 -7.17
N HIS A 7 -8.66 -13.95 -6.56
CA HIS A 7 -7.63 -14.82 -7.11
C HIS A 7 -6.45 -14.07 -7.74
N TYR A 8 -6.04 -12.95 -7.15
CA TYR A 8 -4.96 -12.12 -7.67
C TYR A 8 -3.59 -12.74 -7.33
N GLU A 9 -3.08 -13.52 -8.28
CA GLU A 9 -1.84 -14.30 -8.17
C GLU A 9 -0.66 -13.59 -7.50
N PRO A 10 -0.33 -12.32 -7.82
CA PRO A 10 0.79 -11.64 -7.16
C PRO A 10 0.64 -11.54 -5.64
N LEU A 11 -0.57 -11.28 -5.14
CA LEU A 11 -0.81 -11.20 -3.69
C LEU A 11 -0.94 -12.59 -3.05
N ARG A 12 -1.44 -13.61 -3.78
CA ARG A 12 -1.45 -15.01 -3.30
C ARG A 12 -0.04 -15.52 -3.01
N LYS A 13 0.89 -15.31 -3.95
CA LYS A 13 2.31 -15.67 -3.79
C LYS A 13 2.96 -14.96 -2.60
N ILE A 14 2.64 -13.68 -2.38
CA ILE A 14 3.12 -12.95 -1.19
C ILE A 14 2.53 -13.56 0.09
N GLY A 15 1.24 -13.92 0.06
CA GLY A 15 0.57 -14.62 1.15
C GLY A 15 1.23 -15.95 1.51
N GLU A 16 1.52 -16.80 0.53
CA GLU A 16 2.21 -18.08 0.73
C GLU A 16 3.61 -17.91 1.34
N LEU A 17 4.35 -16.90 0.90
CA LEU A 17 5.72 -16.64 1.36
C LEU A 17 5.79 -16.04 2.78
N ALA A 18 4.88 -15.12 3.13
CA ALA A 18 5.00 -14.31 4.35
C ALA A 18 3.83 -14.49 5.35
N PHE A 19 2.72 -15.12 4.93
CA PHE A 19 1.48 -15.24 5.70
C PHE A 19 0.79 -16.59 5.47
N ALA A 20 1.53 -17.70 5.55
CA ALA A 20 1.07 -19.04 5.15
C ALA A 20 -0.28 -19.51 5.73
N LYS A 21 -0.74 -18.93 6.86
CA LYS A 21 -2.02 -19.24 7.51
C LYS A 21 -3.17 -18.29 7.13
N ARG A 22 -2.98 -17.37 6.19
CA ARG A 22 -3.96 -16.35 5.80
C ARG A 22 -4.47 -16.61 4.38
N ASN A 23 -5.79 -16.50 4.21
CA ASN A 23 -6.42 -16.63 2.90
C ASN A 23 -6.24 -15.33 2.08
N PHE A 24 -5.56 -15.41 0.93
CA PHE A 24 -5.37 -14.33 -0.03
C PHE A 24 -6.16 -14.53 -1.34
N ASP A 25 -7.03 -15.54 -1.41
CA ASP A 25 -7.88 -15.81 -2.58
C ASP A 25 -8.95 -14.74 -2.77
N GLU A 26 -9.52 -14.23 -1.68
CA GLU A 26 -10.53 -13.18 -1.72
C GLU A 26 -10.17 -12.04 -0.77
N ILE A 27 -9.70 -10.93 -1.35
CA ILE A 27 -9.29 -9.75 -0.59
C ILE A 27 -10.34 -8.68 -0.74
N TYR A 28 -11.07 -8.40 0.33
CA TYR A 28 -12.07 -7.34 0.37
C TYR A 28 -11.49 -6.09 1.01
N PHE A 29 -11.86 -4.92 0.50
CA PHE A 29 -11.40 -3.63 0.98
C PHE A 29 -12.51 -2.89 1.71
N ALA A 30 -12.12 -2.16 2.75
CA ALA A 30 -12.95 -1.07 3.26
C ALA A 30 -13.14 -0.02 2.15
N GLU A 31 -14.14 0.85 2.31
CA GLU A 31 -14.42 1.87 1.30
C GLU A 31 -13.23 2.82 1.11
N LEU A 32 -12.58 2.74 -0.05
CA LEU A 32 -11.49 3.64 -0.40
C LEU A 32 -12.06 5.04 -0.66
N LYS A 33 -11.81 5.96 0.28
CA LYS A 33 -12.16 7.37 0.16
C LYS A 33 -10.90 8.20 0.32
N ASP A 34 -10.48 8.84 -0.77
CA ASP A 34 -9.32 9.73 -0.76
C ASP A 34 -9.52 10.91 -1.72
N ARG A 35 -8.70 11.96 -1.54
CA ARG A 35 -8.60 13.12 -2.42
C ARG A 35 -7.26 13.07 -3.13
N PHE A 36 -7.32 12.85 -4.44
CA PHE A 36 -6.16 13.00 -5.31
C PHE A 36 -6.08 14.42 -5.86
N ASP A 37 -4.90 15.03 -5.79
CA ASP A 37 -4.64 16.28 -6.48
C ASP A 37 -3.96 15.96 -7.82
N ILE A 38 -4.54 16.45 -8.91
CA ILE A 38 -4.00 16.23 -10.26
C ILE A 38 -3.45 17.56 -10.77
N ARG A 39 -2.14 17.60 -11.05
CA ARG A 39 -1.45 18.78 -11.61
C ARG A 39 -0.35 18.30 -12.55
N ASP A 40 -0.20 18.94 -13.70
CA ASP A 40 0.93 18.70 -14.61
C ASP A 40 1.20 17.23 -15.00
N ARG A 41 0.14 16.41 -15.14
CA ARG A 41 0.20 14.94 -15.42
C ARG A 41 0.81 14.11 -14.29
N GLU A 42 0.76 14.67 -13.09
CA GLU A 42 1.10 14.01 -11.85
C GLU A 42 -0.17 13.87 -11.01
N ILE A 43 -0.33 12.68 -10.43
CA ILE A 43 -1.35 12.36 -9.45
C ILE A 43 -0.65 12.38 -8.09
N ILE A 44 -0.99 13.36 -7.27
CA ILE A 44 -0.51 13.47 -5.91
C ILE A 44 -1.42 12.60 -5.04
N ILE A 45 -0.82 11.57 -4.47
CA ILE A 45 -1.45 10.64 -3.54
C ILE A 45 -1.16 11.18 -2.14
N ASN A 46 -2.17 11.86 -1.59
CA ASN A 46 -2.16 12.22 -0.18
C ASN A 46 -2.08 10.95 0.66
N ARG A 47 -1.54 11.07 1.87
CA ARG A 47 -1.35 9.89 2.70
C ARG A 47 -2.71 9.30 3.05
N MET A 48 -2.95 8.06 2.63
CA MET A 48 -4.20 7.32 2.89
C MET A 48 -3.91 5.95 3.48
N ALA A 49 -4.87 5.43 4.25
CA ALA A 49 -4.87 4.05 4.69
C ALA A 49 -5.72 3.19 3.72
N ILE A 50 -5.16 2.06 3.31
CA ILE A 50 -5.87 1.00 2.60
C ILE A 50 -6.09 -0.13 3.59
N GLU A 51 -7.34 -0.35 3.92
CA GLU A 51 -7.77 -1.41 4.82
C GLU A 51 -8.38 -2.54 4.02
N SER A 52 -7.83 -3.74 4.20
CA SER A 52 -8.36 -4.97 3.59
C SER A 52 -8.50 -6.08 4.62
N THR A 53 -9.24 -7.13 4.25
CA THR A 53 -9.35 -8.36 5.04
C THR A 53 -7.99 -8.99 5.36
N VAL A 54 -7.00 -8.81 4.48
CA VAL A 54 -5.69 -9.44 4.63
C VAL A 54 -4.61 -8.50 5.15
N LEU A 55 -4.58 -7.23 4.76
CA LEU A 55 -3.52 -6.27 5.12
C LEU A 55 -4.06 -4.86 5.37
N THR A 56 -3.44 -4.14 6.30
CA THR A 56 -3.48 -2.68 6.37
C THR A 56 -2.26 -2.14 5.65
N LEU A 57 -2.41 -1.17 4.76
CA LEU A 57 -1.32 -0.46 4.10
C LEU A 57 -1.51 1.05 4.25
N PHE A 58 -0.43 1.82 4.24
CA PHE A 58 -0.53 3.27 4.02
C PHE A 58 0.23 3.66 2.77
N ILE A 59 -0.37 4.48 1.92
CA ILE A 59 0.23 4.92 0.66
C ILE A 59 0.28 6.44 0.64
N GLU A 60 1.41 6.99 0.18
CA GLU A 60 1.59 8.41 -0.12
C GLU A 60 2.60 8.55 -1.25
N GLY A 61 2.51 9.62 -2.05
CA GLY A 61 3.46 9.80 -3.14
C GLY A 61 2.99 10.64 -4.30
N VAL A 62 3.77 10.60 -5.37
CA VAL A 62 3.44 11.17 -6.67
C VAL A 62 3.50 10.07 -7.70
N TYR A 63 2.43 9.87 -8.45
CA TYR A 63 2.44 9.04 -9.64
C TYR A 63 2.52 9.95 -10.87
N SER A 64 3.58 9.80 -11.66
CA SER A 64 3.88 10.69 -12.80
C SER A 64 3.89 9.90 -14.10
N LEU A 65 3.13 10.37 -15.08
CA LEU A 65 3.16 9.85 -16.45
C LEU A 65 4.44 10.23 -17.21
N ARG A 66 5.37 10.96 -16.58
CA ARG A 66 6.64 11.45 -17.16
C ARG A 66 7.88 10.87 -16.47
N GLY A 67 7.75 9.76 -15.75
CA GLY A 67 8.90 9.11 -15.13
C GLY A 67 9.44 9.83 -13.89
N LYS A 68 8.60 10.59 -13.18
CA LYS A 68 8.91 11.16 -11.85
C LYS A 68 8.15 10.48 -10.71
N THR A 69 7.67 9.27 -10.94
CA THR A 69 6.92 8.52 -9.92
C THR A 69 7.77 8.30 -8.67
N ASP A 70 7.22 8.62 -7.51
CA ASP A 70 7.84 8.36 -6.22
C ASP A 70 6.73 8.04 -5.21
N ILE A 71 6.50 6.75 -4.99
CA ILE A 71 5.42 6.24 -4.16
C ILE A 71 6.03 5.53 -2.95
N SER A 72 5.53 5.86 -1.76
CA SER A 72 5.86 5.21 -0.51
C SER A 72 4.69 4.36 -0.04
N ILE A 73 4.96 3.08 0.23
CA ILE A 73 4.03 2.12 0.80
C ILE A 73 4.57 1.71 2.16
N GLN A 74 3.81 2.01 3.21
CA GLN A 74 4.09 1.56 4.57
C GLN A 74 3.27 0.30 4.87
N VAL A 75 3.96 -0.76 5.28
CA VAL A 75 3.39 -2.05 5.70
C VAL A 75 3.63 -2.23 7.20
N PRO A 76 2.62 -2.00 8.06
CA PRO A 76 2.71 -2.28 9.49
C PRO A 76 3.10 -3.72 9.80
N LEU A 77 4.04 -3.91 10.74
CA LEU A 77 4.41 -5.25 11.24
C LEU A 77 3.27 -5.90 12.02
N SER A 78 2.30 -5.11 12.51
CA SER A 78 1.06 -5.63 13.10
C SER A 78 0.25 -6.48 12.13
N ASN A 79 0.45 -6.34 10.81
CA ASN A 79 -0.17 -7.21 9.81
C ASN A 79 0.22 -8.69 9.96
N ILE A 80 1.32 -9.03 10.64
CA ILE A 80 1.73 -10.44 10.86
C ILE A 80 0.78 -11.14 11.83
N LYS A 81 0.13 -10.39 12.73
CA LYS A 81 -0.83 -10.95 13.70
C LYS A 81 -2.09 -11.48 12.99
N SER A 82 -2.76 -12.48 13.59
CA SER A 82 -4.03 -12.99 13.06
C SER A 82 -5.09 -11.89 12.98
N ARG A 83 -6.05 -12.04 12.06
CA ARG A 83 -7.13 -11.10 11.77
C ARG A 83 -8.52 -11.74 11.89
N GLU A 84 -8.64 -12.87 12.59
CA GLU A 84 -9.88 -13.66 12.75
C GLU A 84 -11.09 -12.82 13.19
N ASP A 85 -10.88 -11.80 14.05
CA ASP A 85 -11.94 -10.88 14.50
C ASP A 85 -11.81 -9.44 13.93
N TYR A 86 -11.08 -9.27 12.83
CA TYR A 86 -10.81 -7.94 12.31
C TYR A 86 -12.02 -7.35 11.58
N LEU A 87 -12.69 -6.39 12.22
CA LEU A 87 -13.73 -5.60 11.58
C LEU A 87 -13.11 -4.65 10.54
N LEU A 88 -13.46 -4.88 9.28
CA LEU A 88 -13.03 -4.06 8.16
C LEU A 88 -13.68 -2.67 8.26
N LYS A 89 -12.87 -1.67 8.63
CA LYS A 89 -13.29 -0.28 8.79
C LYS A 89 -12.24 0.63 8.18
N ASN A 90 -12.67 1.77 7.63
CA ASN A 90 -11.76 2.79 7.15
C ASN A 90 -10.91 3.32 8.30
N LYS A 91 -9.60 3.40 8.07
CA LYS A 91 -8.69 4.16 8.92
C LYS A 91 -8.35 5.49 8.28
N GLU A 92 -8.11 6.49 9.11
CA GLU A 92 -7.64 7.79 8.66
C GLU A 92 -6.21 7.68 8.13
N GLY A 93 -5.86 8.50 7.14
CA GLY A 93 -4.54 8.47 6.51
C GLY A 93 -3.41 8.93 7.42
N ASP A 94 -3.71 9.75 8.42
CA ASP A 94 -2.80 10.22 9.46
C ASP A 94 -2.59 9.20 10.58
N ALA A 95 -3.39 8.13 10.63
CA ALA A 95 -3.26 7.09 11.63
C ALA A 95 -1.82 6.54 11.67
N LYS A 96 -1.34 6.29 12.89
CA LYS A 96 0.01 5.77 13.10
C LYS A 96 0.05 4.31 12.68
N GLY A 97 0.85 3.99 11.65
CA GLY A 97 1.10 2.60 11.25
C GLY A 97 2.07 1.82 12.16
N GLY A 98 2.59 2.44 13.22
CA GLY A 98 3.50 1.80 14.18
C GLY A 98 4.83 1.34 13.57
N ALA A 99 5.42 0.29 14.14
CA ALA A 99 6.58 -0.38 13.55
C ALA A 99 6.19 -0.95 12.18
N SER A 100 6.96 -0.65 11.14
CA SER A 100 6.58 -0.94 9.75
C SER A 100 7.78 -1.19 8.86
N ILE A 101 7.55 -1.96 7.81
CA ILE A 101 8.40 -2.03 6.64
C ILE A 101 7.94 -0.96 5.66
N PHE A 102 8.89 -0.34 4.95
CA PHE A 102 8.59 0.64 3.90
C PHE A 102 9.06 0.08 2.57
N VAL A 103 8.21 0.20 1.56
CA VAL A 103 8.50 -0.13 0.17
C VAL A 103 8.34 1.14 -0.64
N ARG A 104 9.30 1.42 -1.52
CA ARG A 104 9.29 2.60 -2.36
C ARG A 104 9.25 2.19 -3.83
N GLY A 105 8.28 2.74 -4.57
CA GLY A 105 8.14 2.59 -6.00
C GLY A 105 8.73 3.79 -6.72
N THR A 106 9.75 3.57 -7.53
CA THR A 106 10.38 4.58 -8.39
C THR A 106 10.62 4.02 -9.80
N PRO A 107 10.62 4.85 -10.84
CA PRO A 107 11.02 4.44 -12.19
C PRO A 107 12.38 3.75 -12.19
N GLY A 108 12.44 2.61 -12.87
CA GLY A 108 13.68 1.97 -13.27
C GLY A 108 14.19 2.51 -14.59
N ASP A 109 15.37 2.04 -14.97
CA ASP A 109 16.06 2.42 -16.21
C ASP A 109 15.29 1.99 -17.48
N ASP A 110 14.40 1.01 -17.33
CA ASP A 110 13.48 0.49 -18.35
C ASP A 110 12.14 1.24 -18.41
N GLY A 111 11.97 2.29 -17.60
CA GLY A 111 10.72 3.06 -17.50
C GLY A 111 9.64 2.39 -16.64
N ASN A 112 9.77 1.11 -16.29
CA ASN A 112 8.86 0.42 -15.39
C ASN A 112 9.07 0.86 -13.95
N ILE A 113 8.01 0.83 -13.12
CA ILE A 113 8.15 1.13 -11.70
C ILE A 113 8.81 -0.05 -10.99
N LYS A 114 9.98 0.19 -10.40
CA LYS A 114 10.71 -0.76 -9.55
C LYS A 114 10.34 -0.49 -8.09
N PHE A 115 9.95 -1.55 -7.38
CA PHE A 115 9.66 -1.50 -5.94
C PHE A 115 10.86 -2.01 -5.15
N LYS A 116 11.35 -1.22 -4.20
CA LYS A 116 12.50 -1.56 -3.34
C LYS A 116 12.18 -1.29 -1.88
N LEU A 117 12.80 -2.07 -0.99
CA LEU A 117 12.75 -1.82 0.44
C LEU A 117 13.37 -0.44 0.77
N ASP A 118 12.65 0.42 1.48
CA ASP A 118 13.12 1.73 1.92
C ASP A 118 13.52 1.71 3.41
N LEU A 119 14.68 1.11 3.67
CA LEU A 119 15.24 0.96 5.02
C LEU A 119 15.48 2.30 5.75
N PHE A 120 15.59 3.41 5.02
CA PHE A 120 15.96 4.72 5.57
C PHE A 120 14.84 5.75 5.52
N LYS A 121 13.62 5.33 5.15
CA LYS A 121 12.44 6.20 5.00
C LYS A 121 12.75 7.44 4.15
N LYS A 122 13.52 7.26 3.06
CA LYS A 122 14.04 8.37 2.25
C LYS A 122 12.93 9.24 1.68
N PHE A 123 11.75 8.67 1.41
CA PHE A 123 10.58 9.44 0.97
C PHE A 123 10.18 10.51 2.01
N ARG A 124 10.09 10.14 3.29
CA ARG A 124 9.65 11.05 4.37
C ARG A 124 10.70 12.08 4.79
N LYS A 125 11.98 11.87 4.44
CA LYS A 125 13.05 12.86 4.67
C LYS A 125 13.09 13.98 3.62
N LYS A 126 12.38 13.82 2.50
CA LYS A 126 12.34 14.79 1.39
C LYS A 126 11.17 15.78 1.47
N LYS A 127 10.19 15.54 2.35
CA LYS A 127 9.16 16.51 2.72
C LYS A 127 9.74 17.50 3.72
#